data_AF-A0A1F6D1U6-F1
#
_entry.id   AF-A0A1F6D1U6-F1
#
_cell.length_a   1.000
_cell.length_b   1.000
_cell.length_c   1.000
_cell.angle_alpha   90.00
_cell.angle_beta   90.00
_cell.angle_gamma   90.00
#
_symmetry.space_group_name_H-M   'P 1'
#
loop_
_entity.id
_entity.type
_entity.pdbx_description
1 polymer ?
#
loop_
_entity_poly.entity_id
_entity_poly.type
_entity_poly.pdbx_seq_one_letter_code
_entity_poly.pdbx_strand_id
1 'polypeptide(L)'
;MSAALEQEEKKWKDTFKGACVALFKEMLPLPEKVFLVADGKLCGWFLKLIGSDEFREYTTTAGPFSIIPLRNKGAIEGFCTIGEGAGEDPFLIVDTLFCDRIQGITL
;
A
#
# COMPACT_ATOMS: atom_id res chain seq x y z
N MET A 1 5.20 -24.52 1.07
CA MET A 1 6.22 -23.51 1.42
C MET A 1 7.05 -24.07 2.57
N SER A 2 8.26 -23.56 2.83
CA SER A 2 9.01 -23.99 4.02
C SER A 2 8.38 -23.40 5.29
N ALA A 3 8.46 -24.09 6.42
CA ALA A 3 7.92 -23.61 7.71
C ALA A 3 8.41 -22.20 8.10
N ALA A 4 9.66 -21.86 7.75
CA ALA A 4 10.22 -20.53 7.95
C ALA A 4 9.48 -19.42 7.16
N LEU A 5 9.03 -19.70 5.94
CA LEU A 5 8.29 -18.72 5.12
C LEU A 5 6.88 -18.49 5.66
N GLU A 6 6.25 -19.55 6.18
CA GLU A 6 4.92 -19.46 6.80
C GLU A 6 4.95 -18.65 8.10
N GLN A 7 6.02 -18.79 8.89
CA GLN A 7 6.22 -18.01 10.11
C GLN A 7 6.41 -16.52 9.81
N GLU A 8 7.25 -16.19 8.83
CA GLU A 8 7.48 -14.80 8.42
C GLU A 8 6.23 -14.18 7.78
N GLU A 9 5.48 -14.95 6.98
CA GLU A 9 4.18 -14.51 6.46
C GLU A 9 3.22 -14.13 7.58
N LYS A 10 3.08 -15.01 8.59
CA LYS A 10 2.21 -14.75 9.74
C LYS A 10 2.63 -13.49 10.49
N LYS A 11 3.93 -13.36 10.80
CA LYS A 11 4.48 -12.19 11.49
C LYS A 11 4.23 -10.90 10.71
N TRP A 12 4.40 -10.95 9.39
CA TRP A 12 4.12 -9.81 8.53
C TRP A 12 2.64 -9.44 8.55
N LYS A 13 1.74 -10.43 8.41
CA LYS A 13 0.28 -10.22 8.50
C LYS A 13 -0.14 -9.58 9.82
N ASP A 14 0.37 -10.10 10.93
CA ASP A 14 0.08 -9.57 12.27
C ASP A 14 0.53 -8.10 12.39
N THR A 15 1.71 -7.78 11.84
CA THR A 15 2.24 -6.41 11.81
C THR A 15 1.39 -5.48 10.95
N PHE A 16 1.04 -5.92 9.73
CA PHE A 16 0.22 -5.16 8.80
C PHE A 16 -1.19 -4.90 9.37
N LYS A 17 -1.80 -5.92 9.98
CA LYS A 17 -3.08 -5.78 10.69
C LYS A 17 -2.99 -4.76 11.82
N GLY A 18 -1.91 -4.80 12.62
CA GLY A 18 -1.66 -3.82 13.67
C GLY A 18 -1.63 -2.39 13.13
N ALA A 19 -0.95 -2.18 11.99
CA ALA A 19 -0.92 -0.89 11.30
C ALA A 19 -2.30 -0.46 10.80
N CYS A 20 -3.07 -1.36 10.17
CA CYS A 20 -4.44 -1.09 9.74
C CYS A 20 -5.33 -0.66 10.91
N VAL A 21 -5.26 -1.36 12.05
CA VAL A 21 -6.03 -1.03 13.25
C VAL A 21 -5.66 0.34 13.80
N ALA A 22 -4.37 0.66 13.86
CA ALA A 22 -3.89 1.96 14.34
C ALA A 22 -4.42 3.09 13.44
N LEU A 23 -4.25 2.95 12.12
CA LEU A 23 -4.71 3.95 11.15
C LEU A 23 -6.23 4.08 11.14
N PHE A 24 -6.97 2.96 11.22
CA PHE A 24 -8.43 2.97 11.23
C PHE A 24 -9.00 3.74 12.42
N LYS A 25 -8.37 3.64 13.59
CA LYS A 25 -8.75 4.39 14.80
C LYS A 25 -8.55 5.89 14.64
N GLU A 26 -7.54 6.30 13.89
CA GLU A 26 -7.21 7.71 13.68
C GLU A 26 -7.98 8.34 12.52
N MET A 27 -8.25 7.58 11.45
CA MET A 27 -8.58 8.14 10.14
C MET A 27 -10.01 7.87 9.64
N LEU A 28 -10.81 7.05 10.36
CA LEU A 28 -12.01 6.38 9.82
C LEU A 28 -11.62 5.46 8.63
N PRO A 29 -12.53 4.71 7.96
CA PRO A 29 -12.15 3.59 7.09
C PRO A 29 -11.07 3.93 6.06
N LEU A 30 -10.08 3.04 5.94
CA LEU A 30 -8.91 3.22 5.10
C LEU A 30 -9.31 3.24 3.62
N PRO A 31 -8.62 4.05 2.78
CA PRO A 31 -8.77 3.97 1.34
C PRO A 31 -8.49 2.55 0.83
N GLU A 32 -9.29 2.10 -0.14
CA GLU A 32 -9.14 0.77 -0.73
C GLU A 32 -7.87 0.65 -1.59
N LYS A 33 -7.40 1.75 -2.17
CA LYS A 33 -6.24 1.74 -3.08
C LYS A 33 -4.92 1.74 -2.30
N VAL A 34 -4.11 0.71 -2.52
CA VAL A 34 -2.75 0.59 -1.99
C VAL A 34 -1.76 0.62 -3.14
N PHE A 35 -0.82 1.56 -3.13
CA PHE A 35 0.29 1.56 -4.08
C PHE A 35 1.46 0.77 -3.49
N LEU A 36 1.95 -0.22 -4.24
CA LEU A 36 2.95 -1.18 -3.74
C LEU A 36 4.26 -1.09 -4.54
N VAL A 37 5.37 -0.87 -3.83
CA VAL A 37 6.73 -1.14 -4.34
C VAL A 37 7.24 -2.40 -3.65
N ALA A 38 7.65 -3.39 -4.44
CA ALA A 38 8.29 -4.60 -3.94
C ALA A 38 9.29 -5.13 -4.98
N ASP A 39 10.20 -6.01 -4.57
CA ASP A 39 11.02 -6.78 -5.51
C ASP A 39 10.12 -7.60 -6.45
N GLY A 40 10.49 -7.69 -7.73
CA GLY A 40 9.67 -8.36 -8.74
C GLY A 40 9.32 -9.81 -8.38
N LYS A 41 10.21 -10.53 -7.68
CA LYS A 41 9.97 -11.92 -7.26
C LYS A 41 8.97 -12.02 -6.10
N LEU A 42 8.85 -10.97 -5.29
CA LEU A 42 7.99 -10.92 -4.10
C LEU A 42 6.69 -10.15 -4.34
N CYS A 43 6.62 -9.32 -5.38
CA CYS A 43 5.45 -8.49 -5.68
C CYS A 43 4.16 -9.32 -5.76
N GLY A 44 4.18 -10.44 -6.48
CA GLY A 44 3.03 -11.34 -6.57
C GLY A 44 2.58 -11.94 -5.24
N TRP A 45 3.52 -12.16 -4.31
CA TRP A 45 3.20 -12.63 -2.96
C TRP A 45 2.49 -11.54 -2.16
N PHE A 46 3.03 -10.32 -2.12
CA PHE A 46 2.39 -9.19 -1.44
C PHE A 46 1.02 -8.82 -2.02
N LEU A 47 0.85 -8.90 -3.34
CA LEU A 47 -0.43 -8.64 -4.00
C LEU A 47 -1.53 -9.55 -3.49
N LYS A 48 -1.23 -10.86 -3.38
CA LYS A 48 -2.18 -11.85 -2.85
C LYS A 48 -2.42 -11.67 -1.34
N LEU A 49 -1.36 -11.36 -0.61
CA LEU A 49 -1.39 -11.26 0.84
C LEU A 49 -2.29 -10.11 1.30
N ILE A 50 -1.99 -8.89 0.82
CA ILE A 50 -2.68 -7.67 1.19
C ILE A 50 -4.06 -7.59 0.52
N GLY A 51 -4.21 -8.12 -0.70
CA GLY A 51 -5.48 -8.15 -1.43
C GLY A 51 -6.44 -9.26 -0.97
N SER A 52 -6.13 -9.95 0.13
CA SER A 52 -7.03 -10.95 0.71
C SER A 52 -8.17 -10.29 1.49
N ASP A 53 -9.25 -11.04 1.71
CA ASP A 53 -10.41 -10.58 2.49
C ASP A 53 -10.09 -10.37 3.99
N GLU A 54 -8.91 -10.80 4.46
CA GLU A 54 -8.48 -10.72 5.85
C GLU A 54 -8.47 -9.27 6.38
N PHE A 55 -8.32 -8.28 5.49
CA PHE A 55 -8.21 -6.87 5.87
C PHE A 55 -9.40 -6.01 5.43
N ARG A 56 -10.45 -6.60 4.85
CA ARG A 56 -11.57 -5.85 4.27
C ARG A 56 -12.34 -4.99 5.28
N GLU A 57 -12.34 -5.39 6.55
CA GLU A 57 -13.02 -4.68 7.64
C GLU A 57 -12.43 -3.28 7.90
N TYR A 58 -11.21 -3.03 7.43
CA TYR A 58 -10.52 -1.76 7.60
C TYR A 58 -10.76 -0.80 6.42
N THR A 59 -11.37 -1.23 5.32
CA THR A 59 -11.54 -0.41 4.12
C THR A 59 -12.89 0.32 4.08
N THR A 60 -12.97 1.45 3.36
CA THR A 60 -14.22 2.21 3.22
C THR A 60 -15.35 1.44 2.55
N THR A 61 -15.03 0.52 1.65
CA THR A 61 -16.01 -0.25 0.86
C THR A 61 -16.39 -1.58 1.52
N ALA A 62 -15.77 -1.94 2.65
CA ALA A 62 -15.79 -3.28 3.25
C ALA A 62 -15.33 -4.39 2.28
N GLY A 63 -14.62 -4.01 1.20
CA GLY A 63 -13.97 -4.89 0.24
C GLY A 63 -12.46 -5.05 0.51
N PRO A 64 -11.80 -6.02 -0.13
CA PRO A 64 -10.35 -6.17 -0.02
C PRO A 64 -9.62 -4.95 -0.61
N PHE A 65 -8.35 -4.75 -0.22
CA PHE A 65 -7.53 -3.70 -0.82
C PHE A 65 -7.33 -3.93 -2.33
N SER A 66 -7.45 -2.86 -3.10
CA SER A 66 -7.11 -2.80 -4.52
C SER A 66 -5.67 -2.34 -4.67
N ILE A 67 -4.78 -3.26 -5.04
CA ILE A 67 -3.33 -2.99 -5.04
C ILE A 67 -2.82 -2.66 -6.42
N ILE A 68 -2.12 -1.54 -6.52
CA ILE A 68 -1.50 -1.02 -7.75
C ILE A 68 0.01 -1.17 -7.62
N PRO A 69 0.64 -2.14 -8.33
CA PRO A 69 2.09 -2.27 -8.35
C PRO A 69 2.72 -1.08 -9.08
N LEU A 70 3.64 -0.38 -8.40
CA LEU A 70 4.29 0.81 -8.94
C LEU A 70 5.39 0.49 -9.97
N ARG A 71 5.87 -0.77 -10.02
CA ARG A 71 6.79 -1.24 -11.07
C ARG A 71 6.14 -1.39 -12.45
N ASN A 72 4.80 -1.31 -12.55
CA ASN A 72 4.13 -1.36 -13.84
C ASN A 72 4.26 -0.01 -14.53
N LYS A 73 4.79 -0.01 -15.77
CA LYS A 73 4.84 1.18 -16.62
C LYS A 73 3.43 1.79 -16.73
N GLY A 74 3.31 3.11 -16.56
CA GLY A 74 2.01 3.79 -16.52
C GLY A 74 1.37 3.96 -15.14
N ALA A 75 1.80 3.24 -14.09
CA ALA A 75 1.13 3.28 -12.79
C ALA A 75 1.14 4.66 -12.12
N ILE A 76 2.13 5.49 -12.43
CA ILE A 76 2.33 6.83 -11.85
C ILE A 76 2.41 7.96 -12.88
N GLU A 77 2.26 7.66 -14.18
CA GLU A 77 2.43 8.65 -15.26
C GLU A 77 1.44 9.83 -15.14
N GLY A 78 0.28 9.63 -14.48
CA GLY A 78 -0.68 10.70 -14.18
C GLY A 78 -0.41 11.47 -12.87
N PHE A 79 0.54 11.01 -12.05
CA PHE A 79 0.85 11.58 -10.73
C PHE A 79 2.26 12.16 -10.64
N CYS A 80 3.09 12.00 -11.68
CA CYS A 80 4.47 12.43 -11.69
C CYS A 80 4.80 13.18 -12.99
N THR A 81 5.68 14.17 -12.89
CA THR A 81 6.30 14.81 -14.06
C THR A 81 7.75 14.38 -14.14
N ILE A 82 8.16 13.89 -15.31
CA ILE A 82 9.57 13.56 -15.58
C ILE A 82 10.20 14.81 -16.18
N GLY A 83 11.30 15.26 -15.58
CA GLY A 83 12.07 16.40 -16.09
C GLY A 83 12.60 16.13 -17.49
N GLU A 84 12.72 17.19 -18.30
CA GLU A 84 13.26 17.09 -19.66
C GLU A 84 14.69 16.53 -19.63
N GLY A 85 14.95 15.47 -20.41
CA GLY A 85 16.25 14.78 -20.43
C GLY A 85 16.53 13.84 -19.25
N ALA A 86 15.61 13.70 -18.29
CA ALA A 86 15.73 12.72 -17.22
C ALA A 86 15.26 11.32 -17.68
N GLY A 87 16.01 10.29 -17.33
CA GLY A 87 15.57 8.89 -17.49
C GLY A 87 14.60 8.48 -16.37
N GLU A 88 13.74 7.50 -16.64
CA GLU A 88 12.94 6.85 -15.60
C GLU A 88 13.86 6.17 -14.58
N ASP A 89 13.78 6.57 -13.31
CA ASP A 89 14.49 5.88 -12.23
C ASP A 89 13.74 4.59 -11.87
N PRO A 90 14.34 3.40 -12.03
CA PRO A 90 13.73 2.13 -11.64
C PRO A 90 13.57 1.99 -10.12
N PHE A 91 14.23 2.84 -9.33
CA PHE A 91 14.11 2.94 -7.89
C PHE A 91 13.30 4.18 -7.53
N LEU A 92 11.97 4.02 -7.58
CA LEU A 92 11.07 5.00 -6.98
C LEU A 92 11.36 5.06 -5.47
N ILE A 93 12.08 6.10 -5.02
CA ILE A 93 12.18 6.44 -3.61
C ILE A 93 10.83 7.06 -3.24
N VAL A 94 9.89 6.20 -2.82
CA VAL A 94 8.66 6.64 -2.19
C VAL A 94 9.01 6.97 -0.75
N ASP A 95 9.24 8.25 -0.46
CA ASP A 95 9.16 8.73 0.91
C ASP A 95 7.67 8.84 1.30
N THR A 96 7.36 8.48 2.54
CA THR A 96 5.97 8.38 3.01
C THR A 96 5.44 9.79 3.24
N LEU A 97 4.67 10.32 2.29
CA LEU A 97 3.99 11.61 2.47
C LEU A 97 2.76 11.42 3.35
N PHE A 98 2.90 11.68 4.65
CA PHE A 98 1.76 11.97 5.51
C PHE A 98 1.27 13.37 5.19
N CYS A 99 0.24 13.50 4.34
CA CYS A 99 -0.45 14.77 4.21
C CYS A 99 -1.15 15.07 5.54
N ASP A 100 -0.64 16.08 6.26
CA ASP A 100 -1.28 16.62 7.45
C ASP A 100 -2.73 16.96 7.10
N ARG A 101 -3.67 16.25 7.72
CA ARG A 101 -5.08 16.43 7.42
C ARG A 101 -5.49 17.75 8.08
N ILE A 102 -5.76 18.78 7.28
CA ILE A 102 -6.41 20.01 7.78
C ILE A 102 -7.75 19.57 8.38
N GLN A 103 -7.80 19.48 9.72
CA GLN A 103 -9.07 19.30 10.42
C GLN A 103 -9.89 20.57 10.17
N GLY A 104 -11.11 20.37 9.66
CA GLY A 104 -11.88 21.39 8.98
C GLY A 104 -11.96 22.74 9.72
N ILE A 105 -11.95 23.81 8.92
CA ILE A 105 -12.45 25.13 9.30
C ILE A 105 -13.91 24.93 9.76
N THR A 106 -14.17 25.19 11.03
CA THR A 106 -15.54 25.36 11.54
C THR A 106 -16.11 26.61 10.87
N LEU A 107 -17.06 26.43 9.95
CA LEU A 107 -17.94 27.50 9.45
C LEU A 107 -19.10 27.72 10.43
#